data_AF-A0A2N7BAQ2-F1
#
_entry.id   AF-A0A2N7BAQ2-F1
#
_cell.length_a   1.000
_cell.length_b   1.000
_cell.length_c   1.000
_cell.angle_alpha   90.00
_cell.angle_beta   90.00
_cell.angle_gamma   90.00
#
_symmetry.space_group_name_H-M   'P 1'
#
loop_
_entity.id
_entity.type
_entity.pdbx_description
1 polymer ?
#
loop_
_entity_poly.entity_id
_entity_poly.type
_entity_poly.pdbx_seq_one_letter_code
_entity_poly.pdbx_strand_id
1 'polypeptide(L)' 'MKLIQMALDGEASPEELEHVRQNLGNCLPCNRGYNLEKAIKQALQLRVEQKAVPQSLVDCIKSKIHEL' A
#
# COMPACT_ATOMS: atom_id res chain seq x y z
N MET A 1 -6.37 12.18 -9.17
CA MET A 1 -6.17 10.83 -8.62
C MET A 1 -4.88 10.67 -7.79
N LYS A 2 -3.98 11.66 -7.75
CA LYS A 2 -2.68 11.58 -7.04
C LYS A 2 -2.78 11.07 -5.59
N LEU A 3 -3.74 11.57 -4.81
CA LEU A 3 -3.93 11.14 -3.42
C LEU A 3 -4.29 9.65 -3.29
N ILE A 4 -5.07 9.11 -4.23
CA ILE A 4 -5.44 7.68 -4.26
C ILE A 4 -4.22 6.81 -4.59
N GLN A 5 -3.36 7.28 -5.50
CA GLN A 5 -2.10 6.60 -5.83
C GLN A 5 -1.18 6.57 -4.60
N MET A 6 -0.94 7.74 -3.98
CA MET A 6 -0.15 7.84 -2.75
C MET A 6 -0.70 6.96 -1.62
N ALA A 7 -2.03 6.88 -1.47
CA ALA A 7 -2.67 6.01 -0.49
C ALA A 7 -2.44 4.52 -0.79
N LEU A 8 -2.49 4.12 -2.07
CA LEU A 8 -2.19 2.74 -2.49
C LEU A 8 -0.70 2.40 -2.35
N ASP A 9 0.18 3.37 -2.55
CA ASP A 9 1.64 3.24 -2.44
C ASP A 9 2.18 3.34 -1.01
N GLY A 10 1.33 3.70 -0.05
CA GLY A 10 1.73 3.84 1.35
C GLY A 10 2.52 5.12 1.62
N GLU A 11 2.43 6.09 0.71
CA GLU A 11 3.12 7.38 0.77
C GLU A 11 2.22 8.51 1.31
N ALA A 12 0.93 8.22 1.52
CA ALA A 12 -0.01 9.18 2.10
C ALA A 12 0.16 9.29 3.62
N SER A 13 0.00 10.51 4.14
CA SER A 13 -0.04 10.79 5.57
C SER A 13 -1.26 10.10 6.23
N PRO A 14 -1.26 9.86 7.55
CA PRO A 14 -2.40 9.26 8.23
C PRO A 14 -3.72 10.00 8.01
N GLU A 15 -3.67 11.34 8.04
CA GLU A 15 -4.80 12.23 7.79
C GLU A 15 -5.33 12.11 6.35
N GLU A 16 -4.42 12.01 5.39
CA GLU A 16 -4.74 11.81 3.97
C GLU A 16 -5.37 10.45 3.71
N LEU A 17 -4.85 9.40 4.37
CA LEU A 17 -5.37 8.04 4.27
C LEU A 17 -6.80 7.96 4.82
N GLU A 18 -7.04 8.59 5.98
CA GLU A 18 -8.37 8.73 6.59
C GLU A 18 -9.32 9.49 5.66
N HIS A 19 -8.88 10.61 5.07
CA HIS A 19 -9.67 11.37 4.13
C HIS A 19 -10.09 10.52 2.92
N VAL A 20 -9.17 9.78 2.31
CA VAL A 20 -9.49 8.87 1.21
C VAL A 20 -10.48 7.81 1.68
N ARG A 21 -10.24 7.16 2.83
CA ARG A 21 -11.10 6.09 3.36
C ARG A 21 -12.55 6.55 3.58
N GLN A 22 -12.75 7.73 4.16
CA GLN A 22 -14.07 8.27 4.45
C GLN A 22 -14.84 8.69 3.19
N ASN A 23 -14.13 9.12 2.14
CA ASN A 23 -14.77 9.72 0.96
C ASN A 23 -14.84 8.79 -0.25
N LEU A 24 -14.08 7.69 -0.26
CA LEU A 24 -14.00 6.79 -1.42
C LEU A 24 -15.35 6.21 -1.84
N GLY A 25 -16.23 5.91 -0.87
CA GLY A 25 -17.57 5.39 -1.12
C GLY A 25 -18.55 6.44 -1.65
N ASN A 26 -18.29 7.72 -1.41
CA ASN A 26 -19.19 8.82 -1.75
C ASN A 26 -18.97 9.35 -3.19
N CYS A 27 -17.87 8.93 -3.83
CA CYS A 27 -17.46 9.40 -5.15
C CYS A 27 -17.26 8.21 -6.09
N LEU A 28 -18.25 7.94 -6.96
CA LEU A 28 -18.16 6.88 -7.97
C LEU A 28 -16.90 6.93 -8.86
N PRO A 29 -16.49 8.10 -9.43
CA PRO A 29 -15.28 8.14 -10.24
C PRO A 29 -14.01 7.88 -9.41
N CYS A 30 -13.98 8.34 -8.15
CA CYS A 30 -12.88 8.07 -7.23
C CYS A 30 -12.78 6.58 -6.90
N ASN A 31 -13.92 5.92 -6.65
CA ASN A 31 -13.99 4.48 -6.40
C ASN A 31 -13.50 3.66 -7.60
N ARG A 32 -13.99 3.98 -8.81
CA ARG A 32 -13.53 3.34 -10.05
C ARG A 32 -12.03 3.53 -10.25
N GLY A 33 -11.53 4.74 -10.08
CA GLY A 33 -10.12 5.04 -10.23
C GLY A 33 -9.25 4.34 -9.17
N TYR A 34 -9.70 4.24 -7.91
CA TYR A 34 -9.01 3.45 -6.90
C TYR A 34 -8.90 1.97 -7.28
N ASN A 35 -9.99 1.37 -7.77
CA ASN A 35 -9.97 -0.02 -8.22
C ASN A 35 -9.05 -0.22 -9.42
N LEU A 36 -9.01 0.74 -10.36
CA LEU A 36 -8.09 0.71 -11.49
C LEU A 36 -6.63 0.76 -11.05
N GLU A 37 -6.25 1.75 -10.24
CA GLU A 37 -4.87 1.91 -9.75
C GLU A 37 -4.44 0.68 -8.92
N LYS A 38 -5.35 0.14 -8.10
CA LYS A 38 -5.11 -1.09 -7.34
C LYS A 38 -4.85 -2.28 -8.27
N ALA A 39 -5.66 -2.46 -9.31
CA ALA A 39 -5.48 -3.55 -10.28
C ALA A 39 -4.15 -3.42 -11.05
N ILE A 40 -3.77 -2.20 -11.44
CA ILE A 40 -2.47 -1.93 -12.08
C ILE A 40 -1.34 -2.33 -11.13
N LYS A 41 -1.37 -1.89 -9.87
CA LYS A 41 -0.35 -2.23 -8.87
C LYS A 41 -0.23 -3.75 -8.67
N GLN A 42 -1.36 -4.46 -8.58
CA GLN A 42 -1.37 -5.92 -8.48
C GLN A 42 -0.78 -6.59 -9.71
N ALA A 43 -1.09 -6.11 -10.92
CA ALA A 43 -0.52 -6.65 -12.15
C ALA A 43 1.00 -6.44 -12.23
N LEU A 44 1.50 -5.29 -11.76
CA LEU A 44 2.93 -5.01 -11.70
C LEU A 44 3.66 -5.95 -10.73
N GLN A 45 3.05 -6.30 -9.60
CA GLN A 45 3.61 -7.26 -8.63
C GLN A 45 3.88 -8.65 -9.25
N LEU A 46 3.14 -9.03 -10.30
CA LEU A 46 3.35 -10.29 -11.01
C LEU A 46 4.54 -10.26 -11.98
N ARG A 47 5.07 -9.07 -12.29
CA ARG A 47 6.13 -8.84 -13.28
C ARG A 47 7.47 -8.48 -12.64
N VAL A 48 7.52 -8.30 -11.33
CA VAL A 48 8.73 -8.00 -10.58
C VAL A 48 9.27 -9.27 -9.91
N GLU A 49 10.59 -9.44 -9.95
CA GLU A 49 11.26 -10.53 -9.25
C GLU A 49 11.14 -10.31 -7.74
N GLN A 50 10.51 -11.25 -7.04
CA GLN A 50 10.51 -11.26 -5.58
C GLN A 50 11.85 -11.81 -5.09
N LYS A 51 12.74 -10.91 -4.68
CA LYS A 51 14.02 -11.27 -4.08
C LYS A 51 13.81 -11.73 -2.64
N ALA A 52 14.47 -12.83 -2.28
CA ALA A 52 14.53 -13.28 -0.91
C ALA A 52 15.18 -12.19 -0.05
N VAL A 53 14.53 -11.86 1.07
CA VAL A 53 15.11 -10.95 2.07
C VAL A 53 16.28 -11.64 2.76
N PRO A 54 17.38 -10.94 3.06
CA PRO A 54 18.50 -11.53 3.79
C PRO A 54 18.05 -12.07 5.15
N GLN A 55 18.46 -13.29 5.49
CA GLN A 55 18.05 -13.97 6.73
C GLN A 55 18.39 -13.14 7.98
N SER A 56 19.55 -12.48 7.98
CA SER A 56 19.96 -11.57 9.05
C SER A 56 18.97 -10.44 9.33
N LEU A 57 18.28 -9.93 8.31
CA LEU A 57 17.24 -8.91 8.48
C LEU A 57 15.98 -9.50 9.11
N VAL A 58 15.59 -10.70 8.68
CA VAL A 58 14.45 -11.43 9.27
C VAL A 58 14.69 -11.71 10.75
N ASP A 59 15.87 -12.18 11.11
CA ASP A 59 16.23 -12.49 12.50
C ASP A 59 16.27 -11.22 13.37
N CYS A 60 16.79 -10.11 12.83
CA CYS A 60 16.78 -8.80 13.49
C CYS A 60 15.35 -8.32 13.78
N ILE A 61 14.44 -8.42 12.80
CA ILE A 61 13.03 -8.05 12.98
C ILE A 61 12.37 -8.93 14.05
N LYS A 62 12.60 -10.25 14.00
CA LYS A 62 12.04 -11.20 14.99
C LYS A 62 12.54 -10.95 16.40
N SER A 63 13.81 -10.59 16.58
CA SER A 63 14.37 -10.22 17.89
C SER A 63 13.61 -9.02 18.46
N LYS A 64 13.50 -7.94 17.69
CA LYS A 64 12.83 -6.70 18.13
C LYS A 64 11.36 -6.88 18.49
N ILE A 65 10.65 -7.80 17.85
CA ILE A 65 9.25 -8.09 18.15
C ILE A 65 9.11 -8.89 19.45
N HIS A 66 10.02 -9.83 19.74
CA HIS A 66 9.99 -10.63 20.98
C HIS A 66 10.55 -9.88 22.20
N GLU A 67 11.31 -8.80 21.98
CA GLU A 67 11.81 -7.92 23.03
C GLU A 67 10.77 -6.85 23.48
N LEU A 68 9.59 -6.82 22.83
CA LEU A 68 8.41 -6.02 23.21
C LEU A 68 7.42 -6.85 24.03
#